data_AF-A0A352Z3Y2-F1
#
_entry.id   AF-A0A352Z3Y2-F1
#
_cell.length_a   1.000
_cell.length_b   1.000
_cell.length_c   1.000
_cell.angle_alpha   90.00
_cell.angle_beta   90.00
_cell.angle_gamma   90.00
#
_symmetry.space_group_name_H-M   'P 1'
#
loop_
_entity.id
_entity.type
_entity.pdbx_description
1 polymer ?
#
loop_
_entity_poly.entity_id
_entity_poly.type
_entity_poly.pdbx_seq_one_letter_code
_entity_poly.pdbx_strand_id
1 'polypeptide(L)'
;QRELIKKVFGESENVIEAIFILLDLMSEHFRKMSPAFKLDMEKYHNHIVRALRENDQMPYNIDNVEMIRRGIKEGVFRNDIDIEVTNNCIYEVMKMSAEKDTIGKGRLDKEVLIRDFYLNYLRGISTQKGLSLIDFYDKKANLKTSG
;
A
#
# COMPACT_ATOMS: atom_id res chain seq x y z
N GLN A 1 5.08 -5.10 13.58
CA GLN A 1 4.71 -4.39 12.34
C GLN A 1 4.72 -2.87 12.50
N ARG A 2 3.98 -2.26 13.45
CA ARG A 2 3.94 -0.80 13.63
C ARG A 2 5.32 -0.12 13.82
N GLU A 3 6.20 -0.69 14.62
CA GLU A 3 7.56 -0.13 14.83
C GLU A 3 8.45 -0.22 13.58
N LEU A 4 8.28 -1.25 12.75
CA LEU A 4 8.98 -1.37 11.47
C LEU A 4 8.51 -0.30 10.48
N ILE A 5 7.19 -0.04 10.42
CA ILE A 5 6.61 1.00 9.55
C ILE A 5 7.14 2.37 9.97
N LYS A 6 7.07 2.71 11.26
CA LYS A 6 7.64 3.97 11.79
C LYS A 6 9.11 4.13 11.46
N LYS A 7 9.91 3.07 11.63
CA LYS A 7 11.34 3.07 11.33
C LYS A 7 11.59 3.35 9.85
N VAL A 8 10.93 2.62 8.95
CA VAL A 8 11.07 2.80 7.50
C VAL A 8 10.68 4.23 7.11
N PHE A 9 9.55 4.75 7.61
CA PHE A 9 9.18 6.13 7.37
C PHE A 9 10.22 7.12 7.94
N GLY A 10 10.73 6.93 9.14
CA GLY A 10 11.71 7.84 9.74
C GLY A 10 13.08 7.85 9.07
N GLU A 11 13.52 6.72 8.51
CA GLU A 11 14.85 6.54 7.93
C GLU A 11 14.91 6.74 6.41
N SER A 12 13.78 6.73 5.71
CA SER A 12 13.73 6.94 4.26
C SER A 12 13.93 8.42 3.91
N GLU A 13 14.68 8.69 2.84
CA GLU A 13 14.98 10.04 2.34
C GLU A 13 13.69 10.78 1.94
N ASN A 14 12.74 10.05 1.38
CA ASN A 14 11.44 10.57 0.98
C ASN A 14 10.33 9.52 1.16
N VAL A 15 9.08 9.97 1.11
CA VAL A 15 7.93 9.09 1.34
C VAL A 15 7.73 8.05 0.25
N ILE A 16 8.13 8.33 -1.01
CA ILE A 16 8.05 7.36 -2.10
C ILE A 16 9.03 6.21 -1.84
N GLU A 17 10.24 6.49 -1.39
CA GLU A 17 11.18 5.47 -0.94
C GLU A 17 10.60 4.59 0.17
N ALA A 18 10.04 5.21 1.21
CA ALA A 18 9.42 4.48 2.32
C ALA A 18 8.33 3.51 1.84
N ILE A 19 7.48 3.98 0.91
CA ILE A 19 6.42 3.17 0.31
C ILE A 19 7.00 1.97 -0.44
N PHE A 20 8.01 2.16 -1.29
CA PHE A 20 8.62 1.07 -2.05
C PHE A 20 9.35 0.06 -1.15
N ILE A 21 10.01 0.51 -0.07
CA ILE A 21 10.60 -0.39 0.93
C ILE A 21 9.51 -1.24 1.60
N LEU A 22 8.37 -0.63 1.96
CA LEU A 22 7.25 -1.35 2.56
C LEU A 22 6.62 -2.35 1.58
N LEU A 23 6.44 -1.98 0.31
CA LEU A 23 5.97 -2.89 -0.74
C LEU A 23 6.91 -4.09 -0.89
N ASP A 24 8.23 -3.88 -0.95
CA ASP A 24 9.23 -4.95 -1.03
C ASP A 24 9.14 -5.88 0.20
N LEU A 25 9.07 -5.32 1.41
CA LEU A 25 8.94 -6.07 2.66
C LEU A 25 7.65 -6.91 2.71
N MET A 26 6.53 -6.35 2.26
CA MET A 26 5.26 -7.08 2.20
C MET A 26 5.32 -8.23 1.20
N SER A 27 5.81 -8.01 -0.01
CA SER A 27 5.93 -9.06 -1.02
C SER A 27 6.93 -10.15 -0.61
N GLU A 28 8.05 -9.81 0.03
CA GLU A 28 8.99 -10.81 0.54
C GLU A 28 8.38 -11.65 1.67
N HIS A 29 7.69 -11.00 2.61
CA HIS A 29 6.99 -11.70 3.68
C HIS A 29 5.90 -12.62 3.12
N PHE A 30 5.13 -12.14 2.13
CA PHE A 30 4.08 -12.91 1.48
C PHE A 30 4.63 -14.10 0.69
N ARG A 31 5.74 -13.95 -0.03
CA ARG A 31 6.39 -15.07 -0.74
C ARG A 31 6.89 -16.17 0.19
N LYS A 32 7.38 -15.82 1.40
CA LYS A 32 7.93 -16.78 2.37
C LYS A 32 6.87 -17.51 3.22
N MET A 33 5.61 -17.07 3.19
CA MET A 33 4.53 -17.73 3.95
C MET A 33 4.06 -19.03 3.28
N SER A 34 3.79 -20.06 4.09
CA SER A 34 3.19 -21.31 3.60
C SER A 34 1.76 -21.07 3.11
N PRO A 35 1.24 -21.85 2.13
CA PRO A 35 -0.12 -21.70 1.63
C PRO A 35 -1.20 -21.79 2.72
N ALA A 36 -1.02 -22.67 3.71
CA ALA A 36 -1.91 -22.79 4.85
C ALA A 36 -1.91 -21.51 5.71
N PHE A 37 -0.73 -20.96 5.98
CA PHE A 37 -0.59 -19.73 6.75
C PHE A 37 -1.14 -18.50 6.00
N LYS A 38 -1.04 -18.48 4.66
CA LYS A 38 -1.70 -17.45 3.83
C LYS A 38 -3.23 -17.50 3.97
N LEU A 39 -3.83 -18.69 3.88
CA LEU A 39 -5.27 -18.89 4.05
C LEU A 39 -5.74 -18.50 5.46
N ASP A 40 -4.96 -18.83 6.48
CA ASP A 40 -5.27 -18.45 7.86
C ASP A 40 -5.12 -16.94 8.08
N MET A 41 -4.10 -16.31 7.48
CA MET A 41 -3.94 -14.85 7.48
C MET A 41 -5.07 -14.14 6.73
N GLU A 42 -5.54 -14.65 5.60
CA GLU A 42 -6.71 -14.09 4.90
C GLU A 42 -7.97 -14.19 5.74
N LYS A 43 -8.23 -15.34 6.38
CA LYS A 43 -9.36 -15.51 7.30
C LYS A 43 -9.26 -14.59 8.52
N TYR A 44 -8.08 -14.50 9.12
CA TYR A 44 -7.83 -13.66 10.29
C TYR A 44 -7.89 -12.17 9.95
N HIS A 45 -7.34 -11.76 8.80
CA HIS A 45 -7.43 -10.40 8.29
C HIS A 45 -8.88 -10.04 7.96
N ASN A 46 -9.65 -10.91 7.32
CA ASN A 46 -11.08 -10.69 7.09
C ASN A 46 -11.85 -10.55 8.40
N HIS A 47 -11.53 -11.36 9.42
CA HIS A 47 -12.15 -11.27 10.75
C HIS A 47 -11.78 -9.96 11.49
N ILE A 48 -10.51 -9.55 11.43
CA ILE A 48 -10.02 -8.31 12.03
C ILE A 48 -10.57 -7.09 11.30
N VAL A 49 -10.51 -7.04 9.97
CA VAL A 49 -11.07 -5.96 9.14
C VAL A 49 -12.57 -5.83 9.40
N ARG A 50 -13.29 -6.95 9.52
CA ARG A 50 -14.71 -6.94 9.90
C ARG A 50 -14.94 -6.38 11.31
N ALA A 51 -14.18 -6.84 12.30
CA ALA A 51 -14.30 -6.36 13.68
C ALA A 51 -13.92 -4.87 13.83
N LEU A 52 -12.96 -4.38 13.05
CA LEU A 52 -12.55 -2.98 13.03
C LEU A 52 -13.55 -2.10 12.26
N ARG A 53 -14.21 -2.65 11.24
CA ARG A 53 -15.32 -2.04 10.49
C ARG A 53 -16.59 -1.90 11.36
N GLU A 54 -16.85 -2.87 12.22
CA GLU A 54 -17.98 -2.83 13.17
C GLU A 54 -17.77 -1.82 14.31
N ASN A 55 -16.52 -1.39 14.56
CA ASN A 55 -16.17 -0.44 15.63
C ASN A 55 -15.65 0.93 15.13
N ASP A 56 -15.69 1.20 13.82
CA ASP A 56 -15.18 2.42 13.18
C ASP A 56 -13.71 2.76 13.54
N GLN A 57 -12.92 1.73 13.84
CA GLN A 57 -11.57 1.82 14.43
C GLN A 57 -10.51 1.22 13.52
N MET A 58 -10.64 1.35 12.20
CA MET A 58 -9.61 0.81 11.31
C MET A 58 -8.26 1.53 11.53
N PRO A 59 -7.20 0.79 11.93
CA PRO A 59 -5.89 1.36 12.27
C PRO A 59 -5.12 1.89 11.05
N TYR A 60 -5.65 1.70 9.84
CA TYR A 60 -5.06 2.10 8.57
C TYR A 60 -5.24 3.60 8.24
N ASN A 61 -6.15 4.30 8.92
CA ASN A 61 -6.45 5.70 8.63
C ASN A 61 -5.32 6.68 9.03
N ILE A 62 -4.53 6.36 10.05
CA ILE A 62 -3.54 7.31 10.59
C ILE A 62 -2.26 7.32 9.73
N ASP A 63 -1.82 6.17 9.23
CA ASP A 63 -0.53 6.05 8.54
C ASP A 63 -0.57 6.63 7.11
N ASN A 64 -1.69 6.49 6.40
CA ASN A 64 -1.82 6.98 5.02
C ASN A 64 -2.05 8.50 4.93
N VAL A 65 -2.77 9.09 5.89
CA VAL A 65 -2.90 10.56 5.99
C VAL A 65 -1.54 11.21 6.23
N GLU A 66 -0.73 10.67 7.13
CA GLU A 66 0.60 11.20 7.42
C GLU A 66 1.55 11.00 6.23
N MET A 67 1.44 9.88 5.52
CA MET A 67 2.14 9.64 4.26
C MET A 67 1.81 10.72 3.21
N ILE A 68 0.53 11.03 3.00
CA ILE A 68 0.10 12.06 2.05
C ILE A 68 0.65 13.43 2.48
N ARG A 69 0.49 13.81 3.75
CA ARG A 69 1.02 15.08 4.30
C ARG A 69 2.52 15.22 4.10
N ARG A 70 3.27 14.16 4.40
CA ARG A 70 4.71 14.12 4.21
C ARG A 70 5.07 14.29 2.74
N GLY A 71 4.42 13.57 1.83
CA GLY A 71 4.71 13.69 0.40
C GLY A 71 4.38 15.06 -0.19
N ILE A 72 3.33 15.73 0.31
CA ILE A 72 3.05 17.13 -0.03
C ILE A 72 4.19 18.03 0.47
N LYS A 73 4.61 17.87 1.72
CA LYS A 73 5.72 18.65 2.31
C LYS A 73 7.04 18.44 1.55
N GLU A 74 7.29 17.23 1.05
CA GLU A 74 8.48 16.88 0.25
C GLU A 74 8.38 17.31 -1.22
N GLY A 75 7.22 17.82 -1.65
CA GLY A 75 6.93 18.22 -3.03
C GLY A 75 6.82 17.04 -4.01
N VAL A 76 6.61 15.83 -3.51
CA VAL A 76 6.46 14.62 -4.34
C VAL A 76 5.00 14.27 -4.60
N PHE A 77 4.07 14.72 -3.76
CA PHE A 77 2.63 14.66 -4.00
C PHE A 77 2.05 16.05 -4.28
N ARG A 78 0.96 16.10 -5.05
CA ARG A 78 0.31 17.36 -5.41
C ARG A 78 -0.31 18.01 -4.17
N ASN A 79 -0.17 19.32 -4.06
CA ASN A 79 -0.64 20.10 -2.92
C ASN A 79 -2.12 20.52 -3.02
N ASP A 80 -2.77 20.22 -4.16
CA ASP A 80 -4.19 20.49 -4.43
C ASP A 80 -5.11 19.32 -4.02
N ILE A 81 -4.54 18.29 -3.41
CA ILE A 81 -5.26 17.08 -3.02
C ILE A 81 -6.00 17.31 -1.71
N ASP A 82 -7.29 16.98 -1.71
CA ASP A 82 -8.05 16.80 -0.48
C ASP A 82 -7.62 15.47 0.17
N ILE A 83 -6.90 15.57 1.29
CA ILE A 83 -6.28 14.43 1.98
C ILE A 83 -7.35 13.49 2.52
N GLU A 84 -8.47 14.02 3.04
CA GLU A 84 -9.52 13.21 3.65
C GLU A 84 -10.27 12.42 2.59
N VAL A 85 -10.68 13.08 1.50
CA VAL A 85 -11.33 12.43 0.36
C VAL A 85 -10.41 11.37 -0.23
N THR A 86 -9.14 11.70 -0.46
CA THR A 86 -8.17 10.78 -1.07
C THR A 86 -7.91 9.56 -0.19
N ASN A 87 -7.76 9.76 1.12
CA ASN A 87 -7.60 8.68 2.09
C ASN A 87 -8.85 7.78 2.15
N ASN A 88 -10.03 8.37 2.14
CA ASN A 88 -11.29 7.61 2.16
C ASN A 88 -11.48 6.82 0.86
N CYS A 89 -11.13 7.38 -0.30
CA CYS A 89 -11.20 6.67 -1.57
C CYS A 89 -10.31 5.43 -1.60
N ILE A 90 -9.04 5.55 -1.21
CA ILE A 90 -8.14 4.38 -1.21
C ILE A 90 -8.60 3.33 -0.20
N TYR A 91 -9.12 3.76 0.95
CA TYR A 91 -9.67 2.87 1.96
C TYR A 91 -10.85 2.05 1.44
N GLU A 92 -11.82 2.68 0.78
CA GLU A 92 -12.98 1.97 0.22
C GLU A 92 -12.57 0.98 -0.88
N VAL A 93 -11.56 1.30 -1.71
CA VAL A 93 -11.06 0.34 -2.70
C VAL A 93 -10.36 -0.85 -2.03
N MET A 94 -9.55 -0.61 -0.99
CA MET A 94 -8.90 -1.68 -0.24
C MET A 94 -9.92 -2.59 0.46
N LYS A 95 -10.97 -2.01 1.02
CA LYS A 95 -12.10 -2.74 1.61
C LYS A 95 -12.84 -3.60 0.59
N MET A 96 -13.11 -3.06 -0.60
CA MET A 96 -13.67 -3.85 -1.71
C MET A 96 -12.79 -5.05 -2.08
N SER A 97 -11.46 -4.91 -1.97
CA SER A 97 -10.50 -5.99 -2.23
C SER A 97 -10.52 -7.13 -1.19
N ALA A 98 -10.97 -6.84 0.04
CA ALA A 98 -11.05 -7.79 1.15
C ALA A 98 -12.42 -8.49 1.23
N GLU A 99 -13.52 -7.78 0.97
CA GLU A 99 -14.89 -8.32 1.09
C GLU A 99 -15.26 -9.30 -0.02
N LYS A 100 -14.56 -9.24 -1.16
CA LYS A 100 -14.84 -10.09 -2.31
C LYS A 100 -13.92 -11.30 -2.33
N ASP A 101 -14.49 -12.43 -1.94
CA ASP A 101 -14.06 -13.79 -2.29
C ASP A 101 -14.06 -14.05 -3.82
N THR A 102 -14.18 -13.00 -4.64
CA THR A 102 -14.21 -13.01 -6.12
C THR A 102 -13.00 -12.31 -6.74
N ILE A 103 -12.28 -11.46 -5.98
CA ILE A 103 -11.01 -10.88 -6.44
C ILE A 103 -9.94 -11.97 -6.29
N GLY A 104 -9.56 -12.57 -7.42
CA GLY A 104 -8.69 -13.75 -7.48
C GLY A 104 -9.38 -15.04 -7.97
N LYS A 105 -10.70 -15.03 -8.26
CA LYS A 105 -11.36 -16.14 -8.99
C LYS A 105 -11.19 -16.04 -10.51
N GLY A 106 -10.45 -15.04 -11.00
CA GLY A 106 -10.13 -14.81 -12.41
C GLY A 106 -8.64 -15.07 -12.73
N ARG A 107 -8.23 -14.82 -13.99
CA ARG A 107 -6.86 -15.08 -14.50
C ARG A 107 -5.72 -14.29 -13.83
N LEU A 108 -6.00 -13.35 -12.93
CA LEU A 108 -5.02 -12.41 -12.37
C LEU A 108 -4.83 -12.66 -10.87
N ASP A 109 -3.56 -12.71 -10.45
CA ASP A 109 -3.17 -12.80 -9.05
C ASP A 109 -3.62 -11.56 -8.28
N LYS A 110 -4.19 -11.76 -7.08
CA LYS A 110 -4.65 -10.69 -6.18
C LYS A 110 -3.51 -9.76 -5.76
N GLU A 111 -2.30 -10.28 -5.58
CA GLU A 111 -1.10 -9.48 -5.29
C GLU A 111 -0.79 -8.51 -6.45
N VAL A 112 -0.85 -9.00 -7.69
CA VAL A 112 -0.62 -8.19 -8.90
C VAL A 112 -1.68 -7.09 -9.02
N LEU A 113 -2.95 -7.43 -8.81
CA LEU A 113 -4.04 -6.45 -8.89
C LEU A 113 -3.89 -5.32 -7.87
N ILE A 114 -3.64 -5.67 -6.60
CA ILE A 114 -3.50 -4.68 -5.52
C ILE A 114 -2.27 -3.80 -5.77
N ARG A 115 -1.16 -4.40 -6.17
CA ARG A 115 0.08 -3.67 -6.48
C ARG A 115 -0.13 -2.68 -7.63
N ASP A 116 -0.70 -3.13 -8.74
CA ASP A 116 -0.91 -2.28 -9.92
C ASP A 116 -1.91 -1.15 -9.63
N PHE A 117 -2.98 -1.43 -8.90
CA PHE A 117 -3.90 -0.40 -8.44
C PHE A 117 -3.19 0.66 -7.57
N TYR A 118 -2.39 0.22 -6.60
CA TYR A 118 -1.69 1.13 -5.69
C TYR A 118 -0.65 1.98 -6.43
N LEU A 119 0.07 1.44 -7.41
CA LEU A 119 0.97 2.22 -8.27
C LEU A 119 0.23 3.27 -9.09
N ASN A 120 -0.93 2.93 -9.66
CA ASN A 120 -1.75 3.89 -10.40
C ASN A 120 -2.27 5.00 -9.48
N TYR A 121 -2.68 4.66 -8.27
CA TYR A 121 -3.04 5.63 -7.23
C TYR A 121 -1.88 6.58 -6.92
N LEU A 122 -0.67 6.06 -6.65
CA LEU A 122 0.50 6.88 -6.38
C LEU A 122 0.83 7.81 -7.55
N ARG A 123 0.79 7.30 -8.79
CA ARG A 123 0.99 8.11 -9.99
C ARG A 123 -0.05 9.23 -10.11
N GLY A 124 -1.32 8.93 -9.81
CA GLY A 124 -2.42 9.89 -9.87
C GLY A 124 -2.32 11.05 -8.85
N ILE A 125 -1.65 10.83 -7.71
CA ILE A 125 -1.47 11.86 -6.67
C ILE A 125 -0.09 12.56 -6.73
N SER A 126 0.81 12.12 -7.61
CA SER A 126 2.20 12.59 -7.62
C SER A 126 2.43 13.85 -8.46
N THR A 127 3.41 14.64 -8.06
CA THR A 127 4.01 15.69 -8.92
C THR A 127 4.94 15.05 -9.94
N GLN A 128 5.47 15.83 -10.89
CA GLN A 128 6.48 15.32 -11.82
C GLN A 128 7.72 14.77 -11.10
N LYS A 129 8.14 15.40 -9.99
CA LYS A 129 9.21 14.90 -9.12
C LYS A 129 8.84 13.52 -8.53
N GLY A 130 7.61 13.38 -8.03
CA GLY A 130 7.12 12.12 -7.50
C GLY A 130 7.06 11.01 -8.56
N LEU A 131 6.58 11.32 -9.77
CA LEU A 131 6.54 10.38 -10.89
C LEU A 131 7.95 9.87 -11.24
N SER A 132 8.95 10.75 -11.29
CA SER A 132 10.34 10.35 -11.53
C SER A 132 10.90 9.41 -10.46
N LEU A 133 10.55 9.64 -9.18
CA LEU A 133 10.93 8.74 -8.09
C LEU A 133 10.22 7.39 -8.19
N ILE A 134 8.92 7.38 -8.49
CA ILE A 134 8.14 6.14 -8.69
C ILE A 134 8.76 5.31 -9.80
N ASP A 135 9.06 5.90 -10.96
CA ASP A 135 9.64 5.18 -12.09
C ASP A 135 11.06 4.68 -11.79
N PHE A 136 11.84 5.42 -10.99
CA PHE A 136 13.15 4.97 -10.52
C PHE A 136 13.05 3.71 -9.64
N TYR A 137 12.19 3.72 -8.62
CA TYR A 137 12.05 2.59 -7.71
C TYR A 137 11.35 1.39 -8.36
N ASP A 138 10.37 1.61 -9.25
CA ASP A 138 9.69 0.53 -9.98
C ASP A 138 10.66 -0.20 -10.92
N LYS A 139 11.52 0.53 -11.65
CA LYS A 139 12.61 -0.08 -12.43
C LYS A 139 13.58 -0.87 -11.54
N LYS A 140 13.97 -0.30 -10.40
CA LYS A 140 14.87 -0.96 -9.44
C LYS A 140 14.27 -2.27 -8.91
N ALA A 141 12.96 -2.32 -8.64
CA ALA A 141 12.28 -3.52 -8.19
C ALA A 141 12.21 -4.60 -9.29
N ASN A 142 11.93 -4.21 -10.53
CA ASN A 142 11.87 -5.14 -11.68
C ASN A 142 13.24 -5.74 -12.03
N LEU A 143 14.34 -5.00 -11.80
CA LEU A 143 15.70 -5.52 -11.98
C LEU A 143 16.07 -6.61 -10.95
N LYS A 144 15.54 -6.53 -9.71
CA LYS A 144 15.78 -7.55 -8.67
C LYS A 144 15.07 -8.88 -8.92
N THR A 145 13.99 -8.88 -9.71
CA THR A 145 13.17 -10.07 -9.99
C THR A 145 13.58 -10.80 -11.28
N SER A 146 14.47 -10.20 -12.07
CA SER A 146 14.93 -10.75 -13.36
C SER A 146 16.31 -11.43 -13.30
N GLY A 147 16.90 -11.57 -12.11
CA GLY A 147 18.18 -12.25 -11.85
C GLY A 147 18.02 -13.34 -10.80
#